data_AF-A0A9W8TPT7-F1
#
_entry.id   AF-A0A9W8TPT7-F1
#
_cell.length_a   1.000
_cell.length_b   1.000
_cell.length_c   1.000
_cell.angle_alpha   90.00
_cell.angle_beta   90.00
_cell.angle_gamma   90.00
#
_symmetry.space_group_name_H-M   'P 1'
#
loop_
_entity.id
_entity.type
_entity.pdbx_description
1 polymer ?
#
loop_
_entity_poly.entity_id
_entity_poly.type
_entity_poly.pdbx_seq_one_letter_code
_entity_poly.pdbx_strand_id
1 'polypeptide(L)'
;MSPSHKCQIIRVPSEEAVIGPKSVFLAGTTTAVGNVDWRESLAASLAEYPLTLFNPNRPDWDSTWREDIAFDPYREQVLWELDKQEKADLVVVYFHPATVAPISLLEFGLSARIPGKVIAIAPPGYSKRANVQLVCQKYSIEFLDTIDKLHEVIIDKLSLQL
;
A
#
# COMPACT_ATOMS: atom_id res chain seq x y z
N MET A 1 19.73 -13.21 -20.92
CA MET A 1 20.00 -12.33 -19.76
C MET A 1 18.86 -12.51 -18.81
N SER A 2 19.10 -12.99 -17.59
CA SER A 2 18.09 -13.06 -16.54
C SER A 2 17.59 -11.64 -16.23
N PRO A 3 16.28 -11.42 -16.00
CA PRO A 3 15.78 -10.13 -15.56
C PRO A 3 16.46 -9.77 -14.25
N SER A 4 17.16 -8.64 -14.23
CA SER A 4 17.78 -8.11 -13.01
C SER A 4 16.64 -7.54 -12.18
N HIS A 5 16.11 -8.33 -11.24
CA HIS A 5 15.11 -7.83 -10.29
C HIS A 5 15.75 -6.73 -9.45
N LYS A 6 15.42 -5.47 -9.74
CA LYS A 6 15.90 -4.27 -9.03
C LYS A 6 14.93 -3.84 -7.93
N CYS A 7 13.68 -4.30 -8.00
CA CYS A 7 12.67 -4.00 -6.99
C CYS A 7 12.83 -4.93 -5.79
N GLN A 8 13.06 -4.36 -4.61
CA GLN A 8 13.04 -5.07 -3.33
C GLN A 8 11.60 -5.13 -2.81
N ILE A 9 11.21 -6.25 -2.19
CA ILE A 9 9.95 -6.37 -1.45
C ILE A 9 10.28 -6.71 -0.01
N ILE A 10 9.96 -5.82 0.93
CA ILE A 10 10.07 -6.06 2.37
C ILE A 10 8.67 -6.35 2.88
N ARG A 11 8.49 -7.56 3.42
CA ARG A 11 7.22 -8.01 4.00
C ARG A 11 7.30 -7.92 5.51
N VAL A 12 6.21 -7.54 6.15
CA VAL A 12 6.09 -7.62 7.61
C VAL A 12 6.41 -9.04 8.11
N PRO A 13 7.17 -9.21 9.22
CA PRO A 13 7.78 -8.19 10.09
C PRO A 13 9.23 -7.85 9.74
N SER A 14 9.71 -8.13 8.53
CA SER A 14 11.12 -7.92 8.17
C SER A 14 11.53 -6.45 8.36
N GLU A 15 12.69 -6.27 8.98
CA GLU A 15 13.39 -4.99 9.21
C GLU A 15 14.64 -4.87 8.34
N GLU A 16 14.66 -5.57 7.19
CA GLU A 16 15.73 -5.45 6.21
C GLU A 16 15.99 -4.01 5.80
N ALA A 17 17.25 -3.70 5.50
CA ALA A 17 17.62 -2.39 5.01
C ALA A 17 16.98 -2.12 3.64
N VAL A 18 16.46 -0.90 3.47
CA VAL A 18 15.95 -0.40 2.19
C VAL A 18 17.11 -0.22 1.23
N ILE A 19 17.05 -0.89 0.06
CA ILE A 19 18.09 -0.79 -0.97
C ILE A 19 17.69 0.12 -2.15
N GLY A 20 16.40 0.38 -2.32
CA GLY A 20 15.89 1.25 -3.37
C GLY A 20 16.10 2.74 -3.03
N PRO A 21 16.41 3.61 -4.01
CA PRO A 21 16.45 5.06 -3.81
C PRO A 21 15.08 5.67 -3.51
N LYS A 22 14.01 4.92 -3.80
CA LYS A 22 12.61 5.27 -3.53
C LYS A 22 11.88 4.10 -2.91
N SER A 23 10.82 4.38 -2.17
CA SER A 23 10.03 3.39 -1.45
C SER A 23 8.52 3.63 -1.53
N VAL A 24 7.74 2.56 -1.58
CA VAL A 24 6.26 2.60 -1.59
C VAL A 24 5.69 1.68 -0.52
N PHE A 25 4.77 2.19 0.29
CA PHE A 25 3.96 1.38 1.21
C PHE A 25 2.63 0.98 0.56
N LEU A 26 2.31 -0.32 0.60
CA LEU A 26 1.13 -0.90 -0.05
C LEU A 26 -0.02 -1.11 0.95
N ALA A 27 -0.65 -0.02 1.38
CA ALA A 27 -1.81 -0.04 2.27
C ALA A 27 -3.10 -0.47 1.56
N GLY A 28 -4.11 -0.79 2.34
CA GLY A 28 -5.45 -1.06 1.84
C GLY A 28 -5.94 -2.47 2.15
N THR A 29 -6.94 -2.89 1.38
CA THR A 29 -7.59 -4.20 1.56
C THR A 29 -6.58 -5.34 1.43
N THR A 30 -6.43 -6.10 2.51
CA THR A 30 -5.64 -7.35 2.58
C THR A 30 -6.49 -8.59 2.37
N THR A 31 -7.81 -8.50 2.58
CA THR A 31 -8.75 -9.60 2.33
C THR A 31 -8.62 -10.11 0.90
N ALA A 32 -8.58 -11.43 0.72
CA ALA A 32 -8.60 -12.04 -0.60
C ALA A 32 -9.91 -11.69 -1.34
N VAL A 33 -9.80 -10.94 -2.42
CA VAL A 33 -10.93 -10.39 -3.19
C VAL A 33 -10.93 -10.86 -4.65
N GLY A 34 -10.18 -11.92 -4.94
CA GLY A 34 -10.02 -12.52 -6.26
C GLY A 34 -8.96 -13.62 -6.22
N ASN A 35 -8.51 -14.05 -7.41
CA ASN A 35 -7.53 -15.14 -7.53
C ASN A 35 -6.07 -14.69 -7.36
N VAL A 36 -5.78 -13.42 -7.62
CA VAL A 36 -4.42 -12.88 -7.54
C VAL A 36 -4.42 -11.62 -6.68
N ASP A 37 -3.48 -11.56 -5.76
CA ASP A 37 -3.24 -10.43 -4.89
C ASP A 37 -2.72 -9.23 -5.70
N TRP A 38 -3.35 -8.07 -5.53
CA TRP A 38 -3.02 -6.86 -6.27
C TRP A 38 -1.59 -6.37 -5.98
N ARG A 39 -1.09 -6.63 -4.75
CA ARG A 39 0.27 -6.23 -4.33
C ARG A 39 1.32 -7.05 -5.06
N GLU A 40 1.05 -8.34 -5.27
CA GLU A 40 1.92 -9.22 -6.05
C GLU A 40 1.92 -8.85 -7.53
N SER A 41 0.75 -8.55 -8.09
CA SER A 41 0.61 -8.09 -9.47
C SER A 41 1.37 -6.77 -9.71
N LEU A 42 1.23 -5.82 -8.78
CA LEU A 42 1.94 -4.55 -8.83
C LEU A 42 3.45 -4.74 -8.69
N ALA A 43 3.90 -5.55 -7.72
CA ALA A 43 5.32 -5.81 -7.50
C ALA A 43 5.97 -6.46 -8.72
N ALA A 44 5.29 -7.41 -9.38
CA ALA A 44 5.75 -8.00 -10.63
C ALA A 44 5.88 -6.95 -11.74
N SER A 45 4.93 -6.03 -11.85
CA SER A 45 4.99 -4.94 -12.85
C SER A 45 6.15 -3.97 -12.61
N LEU A 46 6.62 -3.83 -11.37
CA LEU A 46 7.67 -2.89 -10.97
C LEU A 46 9.05 -3.55 -10.84
N ALA A 47 9.18 -4.84 -11.15
CA ALA A 47 10.37 -5.66 -10.85
C ALA A 47 11.71 -5.09 -11.37
N GLU A 48 11.69 -4.38 -12.51
CA GLU A 48 12.88 -3.83 -13.16
C GLU A 48 13.28 -2.44 -12.64
N TYR A 49 12.46 -1.79 -11.81
CA TYR A 49 12.76 -0.46 -11.28
C TYR A 49 13.56 -0.53 -9.96
N PRO A 50 14.51 0.39 -9.74
CA PRO A 50 15.22 0.51 -8.47
C PRO A 50 14.27 1.12 -7.41
N LEU A 51 13.50 0.25 -6.75
CA LEU A 51 12.43 0.61 -5.83
C LEU A 51 12.36 -0.38 -4.67
N THR A 52 11.93 0.07 -3.49
CA THR A 52 11.57 -0.82 -2.38
C THR A 52 10.06 -0.76 -2.12
N LEU A 53 9.40 -1.91 -2.09
CA LEU A 53 7.99 -2.05 -1.74
C LEU A 53 7.85 -2.59 -0.31
N PHE A 54 7.13 -1.88 0.55
CA PHE A 54 6.69 -2.38 1.84
C PHE A 54 5.31 -3.03 1.68
N ASN A 55 5.25 -4.34 1.86
CA ASN A 55 4.03 -5.13 1.70
C ASN A 55 3.54 -5.60 3.09
N PRO A 56 2.45 -5.02 3.62
CA PRO A 56 1.95 -5.34 4.96
C PRO A 56 1.20 -6.67 5.05
N ASN A 57 1.01 -7.39 3.94
CA ASN A 57 0.25 -8.63 3.98
C ASN A 57 1.01 -9.77 4.64
N ARG A 58 0.34 -10.40 5.61
CA ARG A 58 0.78 -11.61 6.29
C ARG A 58 0.02 -12.85 5.80
N PRO A 59 0.67 -13.74 5.04
CA PRO A 59 0.07 -15.03 4.68
C PRO A 59 -0.17 -15.94 5.90
N ASP A 60 0.55 -15.71 7.00
CA ASP A 60 0.46 -16.45 8.28
C ASP A 60 -0.61 -15.90 9.23
N TRP A 61 -1.32 -14.84 8.85
CA TRP A 61 -2.44 -14.33 9.63
C TRP A 61 -3.59 -15.34 9.61
N ASP A 62 -4.06 -15.75 10.79
CA ASP A 62 -5.20 -16.65 10.94
C ASP A 62 -6.24 -16.13 11.95
N SER A 63 -7.34 -16.86 12.11
CA SER A 63 -8.44 -16.48 12.98
C SER A 63 -8.12 -16.51 14.49
N THR A 64 -6.93 -17.00 14.87
CA THR A 64 -6.48 -17.02 16.27
C THR A 64 -5.83 -15.69 16.68
N TRP A 65 -5.45 -14.85 15.71
CA TRP A 65 -4.89 -13.53 15.99
C TRP A 65 -5.97 -12.61 16.56
N ARG A 66 -5.62 -11.93 17.64
CA ARG A 66 -6.52 -11.03 18.37
C ARG A 66 -6.08 -9.59 18.14
N GLU A 67 -7.03 -8.72 17.80
CA GLU A 67 -6.84 -7.27 17.72
C GLU A 67 -6.71 -6.68 19.14
N ASP A 68 -5.61 -7.02 19.82
CA ASP A 68 -5.30 -6.64 21.19
C ASP A 68 -3.85 -6.15 21.25
N ILE A 69 -3.62 -4.96 21.80
CA ILE A 69 -2.28 -4.37 21.94
C ILE A 69 -1.33 -5.24 22.78
N ALA A 70 -1.87 -6.08 23.67
CA ALA A 70 -1.09 -7.03 24.47
C ALA A 70 -0.80 -8.34 23.71
N PHE A 71 -1.34 -8.55 22.50
CA PHE A 71 -1.04 -9.70 21.66
C PHE A 71 0.12 -9.36 20.72
N ASP A 72 1.30 -9.89 21.03
CA ASP A 72 2.56 -9.50 20.36
C ASP A 72 2.52 -9.56 18.82
N PRO A 73 1.96 -10.61 18.15
CA PRO A 73 1.92 -10.64 16.69
C PRO A 73 1.08 -9.51 16.08
N TYR A 74 -0.06 -9.18 16.71
CA TYR A 74 -0.89 -8.05 16.28
C TYR A 74 -0.19 -6.73 16.53
N ARG A 75 0.44 -6.55 17.69
CA ARG A 75 1.20 -5.33 18.00
C ARG A 75 2.36 -5.14 17.02
N GLU A 76 3.10 -6.19 16.70
CA GLU A 76 4.20 -6.16 15.73
C GLU A 76 3.70 -5.76 14.34
N GLN A 77 2.59 -6.35 13.88
CA GLN A 77 1.95 -5.98 12.62
C GLN A 77 1.67 -4.46 12.55
N VAL A 78 0.90 -3.95 13.51
CA VAL A 78 0.43 -2.56 13.50
C VAL A 78 1.60 -1.58 13.65
N LEU A 79 2.58 -1.87 14.51
CA LEU A 79 3.76 -1.01 14.66
C LEU A 79 4.62 -0.99 13.40
N TRP A 80 4.77 -2.13 12.72
CA TRP A 80 5.47 -2.20 11.46
C TRP A 80 4.75 -1.38 10.38
N GLU A 81 3.43 -1.50 10.25
CA GLU A 81 2.62 -0.74 9.29
C GLU A 81 2.74 0.78 9.52
N LEU A 82 2.69 1.23 10.78
CA LEU A 82 2.87 2.64 11.14
C LEU A 82 4.28 3.15 10.79
N ASP A 83 5.32 2.38 11.13
CA ASP A 83 6.71 2.76 10.84
C ASP A 83 6.99 2.84 9.33
N LYS A 84 6.56 1.82 8.57
CA LYS A 84 6.86 1.73 7.15
C LYS A 84 6.04 2.71 6.31
N GLN A 85 4.78 2.98 6.67
CA GLN A 85 4.01 4.02 5.96
C GLN A 85 4.58 5.43 6.21
N GLU A 86 5.08 5.71 7.42
CA GLU A 86 5.70 7.00 7.74
C GLU A 86 6.98 7.20 6.92
N LYS A 87 7.84 6.17 6.85
CA LYS A 87 9.13 6.22 6.16
C LYS A 87 9.04 6.18 4.63
N ALA A 88 8.01 5.57 4.05
CA ALA A 88 7.91 5.39 2.60
C ALA A 88 7.88 6.73 1.84
N ASP A 89 8.47 6.84 0.64
CA ASP A 89 8.32 8.05 -0.18
C ASP A 89 6.87 8.26 -0.65
N LEU A 90 6.16 7.14 -0.86
CA LEU A 90 4.80 7.11 -1.37
C LEU A 90 3.96 6.06 -0.62
N VAL A 91 2.69 6.37 -0.37
CA VAL A 91 1.70 5.46 0.20
C VAL A 91 0.61 5.23 -0.82
N VAL A 92 0.40 3.97 -1.20
CA VAL A 92 -0.73 3.55 -2.02
C VAL A 92 -1.78 2.98 -1.09
N VAL A 93 -3.03 3.47 -1.19
CA VAL A 93 -4.15 2.92 -0.42
C VAL A 93 -5.21 2.37 -1.37
N TYR A 94 -5.40 1.05 -1.38
CA TYR A 94 -6.43 0.40 -2.18
C TYR A 94 -7.67 0.00 -1.37
N PHE A 95 -8.81 0.60 -1.72
CA PHE A 95 -10.10 0.37 -1.08
C PHE A 95 -10.99 -0.54 -1.93
N HIS A 96 -10.95 -1.86 -1.70
CA HIS A 96 -11.75 -2.80 -2.49
C HIS A 96 -13.26 -2.74 -2.11
N PRO A 97 -14.19 -2.84 -3.07
CA PRO A 97 -15.64 -2.81 -2.79
C PRO A 97 -16.17 -3.89 -1.83
N ALA A 98 -15.46 -5.01 -1.70
CA ALA A 98 -15.86 -6.15 -0.86
C ALA A 98 -15.70 -5.91 0.66
N THR A 99 -15.12 -4.79 1.08
CA THR A 99 -14.85 -4.48 2.49
C THR A 99 -15.04 -3.00 2.75
N VAL A 100 -15.31 -2.66 4.01
CA VAL A 100 -15.35 -1.26 4.48
C VAL A 100 -13.94 -0.71 4.70
N ALA A 101 -12.94 -1.58 4.89
CA ALA A 101 -11.53 -1.24 5.12
C ALA A 101 -11.32 -0.11 6.15
N PRO A 102 -11.86 -0.23 7.39
CA PRO A 102 -11.83 0.85 8.38
C PRO A 102 -10.40 1.23 8.80
N ILE A 103 -9.49 0.25 8.94
CA ILE A 103 -8.09 0.52 9.26
C ILE A 103 -7.41 1.26 8.11
N SER A 104 -7.64 0.88 6.86
CA SER A 104 -7.10 1.60 5.71
C SER A 104 -7.61 3.04 5.60
N LEU A 105 -8.83 3.33 6.05
CA LEU A 105 -9.33 4.71 6.14
C LEU A 105 -8.58 5.52 7.21
N LEU A 106 -8.22 4.89 8.34
CA LEU A 106 -7.38 5.50 9.37
C LEU A 106 -5.99 5.82 8.83
N GLU A 107 -5.31 4.84 8.22
CA GLU A 107 -3.98 5.00 7.61
C GLU A 107 -3.97 6.06 6.51
N PHE A 108 -4.97 6.05 5.63
CA PHE A 108 -5.18 7.10 4.64
C PHE A 108 -5.23 8.49 5.29
N GLY A 109 -5.97 8.63 6.40
CA GLY A 109 -6.06 9.88 7.14
C GLY A 109 -4.73 10.36 7.73
N LEU A 110 -3.83 9.44 8.14
CA LEU A 110 -2.51 9.78 8.68
C LEU A 110 -1.61 10.45 7.63
N SER A 111 -1.68 10.00 6.37
CA SER A 111 -0.82 10.49 5.29
C SER A 111 -1.49 11.53 4.38
N ALA A 112 -2.82 11.66 4.39
CA ALA A 112 -3.60 12.48 3.45
C ALA A 112 -3.19 13.96 3.39
N ARG A 113 -2.66 14.52 4.49
CA ARG A 113 -2.29 15.94 4.56
C ARG A 113 -0.87 16.23 4.08
N ILE A 114 -0.06 15.21 3.82
CA ILE A 114 1.32 15.36 3.34
C ILE A 114 1.25 15.48 1.81
N PRO A 115 1.58 16.65 1.22
CA PRO A 115 1.44 16.86 -0.21
C PRO A 115 2.22 15.82 -1.02
N GLY A 116 1.55 15.18 -1.97
CA GLY A 116 2.17 14.19 -2.84
C GLY A 116 2.52 12.85 -2.20
N LYS A 117 2.25 12.62 -0.91
CA LYS A 117 2.59 11.37 -0.21
C LYS A 117 1.67 10.20 -0.57
N VAL A 118 0.44 10.46 -1.04
CA VAL A 118 -0.59 9.42 -1.18
C VAL A 118 -1.09 9.29 -2.62
N ILE A 119 -1.36 8.05 -3.03
CA ILE A 119 -2.29 7.70 -4.12
C ILE A 119 -3.43 6.88 -3.49
N ALA A 120 -4.68 7.31 -3.71
CA ALA A 120 -5.85 6.58 -3.25
C ALA A 120 -6.56 5.92 -4.44
N ILE A 121 -6.95 4.66 -4.28
CA ILE A 121 -7.70 3.91 -5.30
C ILE A 121 -8.98 3.41 -4.67
N ALA A 122 -10.14 3.80 -5.20
CA ALA A 122 -11.42 3.33 -4.71
C ALA A 122 -12.39 3.06 -5.87
N PRO A 123 -12.49 1.79 -6.31
CA PRO A 123 -13.38 1.42 -7.41
C PRO A 123 -14.85 1.74 -7.14
N PRO A 124 -15.64 1.97 -8.21
CA PRO A 124 -17.08 2.02 -8.11
C PRO A 124 -17.62 0.85 -7.27
N GLY A 125 -18.48 1.15 -6.29
CA GLY A 125 -19.02 0.16 -5.35
C GLY A 125 -18.36 0.16 -3.96
N TYR A 126 -17.18 0.76 -3.76
CA TYR A 126 -16.63 0.93 -2.41
C TYR A 126 -17.52 1.84 -1.55
N SER A 127 -17.96 1.32 -0.40
CA SER A 127 -19.02 1.93 0.41
C SER A 127 -18.70 3.33 0.95
N LYS A 128 -17.41 3.67 1.10
CA LYS A 128 -16.94 4.99 1.55
C LYS A 128 -16.29 5.81 0.44
N ARG A 129 -16.47 5.43 -0.83
CA ARG A 129 -15.83 6.07 -1.99
C ARG A 129 -16.00 7.58 -2.03
N ALA A 130 -17.21 8.09 -1.83
CA ALA A 130 -17.47 9.54 -1.85
C ALA A 130 -16.66 10.29 -0.77
N ASN A 131 -16.47 9.70 0.41
CA ASN A 131 -15.64 10.32 1.46
C ASN A 131 -14.16 10.36 1.03
N VAL A 132 -13.64 9.26 0.48
CA VAL A 132 -12.27 9.20 -0.05
C VAL A 132 -12.08 10.26 -1.14
N GLN A 133 -13.00 10.35 -2.10
CA GLN A 133 -12.96 11.34 -3.18
C GLN A 133 -12.96 12.78 -2.66
N LEU A 134 -13.82 13.12 -1.70
CA LEU A 134 -13.87 14.46 -1.13
C LEU A 134 -12.58 14.83 -0.38
N VAL A 135 -11.98 13.87 0.33
CA VAL A 135 -10.68 14.07 0.98
C VAL A 135 -9.58 14.25 -0.07
N CYS A 136 -9.58 13.43 -1.13
CA CYS A 136 -8.63 13.55 -2.22
C CYS A 136 -8.73 14.89 -2.94
N GLN A 137 -9.95 15.34 -3.25
CA GLN A 137 -10.19 16.65 -3.85
C GLN A 137 -9.73 17.78 -2.92
N LYS A 138 -10.01 17.69 -1.62
CA LYS A 138 -9.65 18.72 -0.65
C LYS A 138 -8.14 18.89 -0.47
N TYR A 139 -7.39 17.79 -0.51
CA TYR A 139 -5.94 17.79 -0.26
C TYR A 139 -5.10 17.55 -1.52
N SER A 140 -5.71 17.64 -2.72
CA SER A 140 -5.05 17.40 -4.00
C SER A 140 -4.30 16.07 -4.08
N ILE A 141 -4.92 15.00 -3.56
CA ILE A 141 -4.40 13.64 -3.58
C ILE A 141 -4.78 13.00 -4.91
N GLU A 142 -3.84 12.29 -5.53
CA GLU A 142 -4.09 11.50 -6.74
C GLU A 142 -5.11 10.40 -6.44
N PHE A 143 -6.21 10.38 -7.19
CA PHE A 143 -7.32 9.45 -6.99
C PHE A 143 -7.57 8.64 -8.27
N LEU A 144 -7.59 7.31 -8.12
CA LEU A 144 -7.85 6.39 -9.23
C LEU A 144 -9.13 5.59 -9.01
N ASP A 145 -9.91 5.46 -10.07
CA ASP A 145 -11.09 4.58 -10.11
C ASP A 145 -10.72 3.10 -10.24
N THR A 146 -9.56 2.77 -10.81
CA THR A 146 -9.09 1.40 -10.96
C THR A 146 -7.59 1.33 -10.68
N ILE A 147 -7.11 0.11 -10.39
CA ILE A 147 -5.69 -0.12 -10.16
C ILE A 147 -4.87 -0.10 -11.46
N ASP A 148 -5.51 -0.20 -12.63
CA ASP A 148 -4.86 -0.39 -13.93
C ASP A 148 -3.78 0.66 -14.24
N LYS A 149 -3.99 1.91 -13.81
CA LYS A 149 -3.05 3.01 -14.03
C LYS A 149 -2.02 3.20 -12.92
N LEU A 150 -2.10 2.40 -11.84
CA LEU A 150 -1.27 2.58 -10.66
C LEU A 150 0.22 2.48 -11.00
N HIS A 151 0.60 1.53 -11.85
CA HIS A 151 1.98 1.37 -12.31
C HIS A 151 2.53 2.66 -12.94
N GLU A 152 1.81 3.22 -13.91
CA GLU A 152 2.20 4.45 -14.62
C GLU A 152 2.30 5.64 -13.66
N VAL A 153 1.33 5.77 -12.76
CA VAL A 153 1.27 6.87 -11.79
C VAL A 153 2.43 6.78 -10.79
N ILE A 154 2.82 5.58 -10.33
CA ILE A 154 3.98 5.41 -9.45
C ILE A 154 5.26 5.84 -10.15
N ILE A 155 5.45 5.43 -11.40
CA ILE A 155 6.65 5.78 -12.19
C ILE A 155 6.75 7.28 -12.35
N ASP A 156 5.68 7.95 -12.77
CA ASP A 156 5.65 9.40 -12.97
C ASP A 156 5.94 10.14 -11.66
N LYS A 157 5.20 9.78 -10.60
CA LYS A 157 5.24 10.47 -9.31
C LYS A 157 6.57 10.33 -8.58
N LEU A 158 7.25 9.20 -8.75
CA LEU A 158 8.58 8.94 -8.17
C LEU A 158 9.72 9.20 -9.18
N SER A 159 9.40 9.59 -10.41
CA SER A 159 10.34 9.81 -11.50
C SER A 159 11.29 8.61 -11.71
N LEU A 160 10.73 7.40 -11.69
CA LEU A 160 11.50 6.16 -11.81
C LEU A 160 12.06 6.00 -13.23
N GLN A 161 13.28 5.46 -13.31
CA GLN A 161 13.99 5.19 -14.57
C GLN A 161 14.53 3.76 -14.53
N LEU A 162 14.59 3.12 -15.71
CA LEU A 162 15.11 1.75 -15.88
C LEU A 162 16.65 1.70 -15.86
#